data_AF-A0A0T5Z8H1-F1
#
_entry.id   AF-A0A0T5Z8H1-F1
#
_cell.length_a   1.000
_cell.length_b   1.000
_cell.length_c   1.000
_cell.angle_alpha   90.00
_cell.angle_beta   90.00
_cell.angle_gamma   90.00
#
_symmetry.space_group_name_H-M   'P 1'
#
loop_
_entity.id
_entity.type
_entity.pdbx_description
1 polymer ?
#
loop_
_entity_poly.entity_id
_entity_poly.type
_entity_poly.pdbx_seq_one_letter_code
_entity_poly.pdbx_strand_id
1 'polypeptide(L)'
;WSLPQILHDYAIPEHDCIQLLAQLDRLRLIELQPGNRIRLLVAPDFQWIPNGPIVRFYEERVKAEFFDASFSGQHSHRQFLSGELSAGSAALLIKKMRLLEQEFAELLKADLSLPPEQRINIGLVLAQRPWQFHAFDHLRREQES
;
A
#
# COMPACT_ATOMS: atom_id res chain seq x y z
N TRP A 1 14.58 9.08 -7.20
CA TRP A 1 15.10 9.74 -6.01
C TRP A 1 16.62 9.65 -6.02
N SER A 2 17.30 10.79 -6.13
CA SER A 2 18.74 10.91 -5.92
C SER A 2 19.01 11.43 -4.50
N LEU A 3 20.22 11.24 -3.97
CA LEU A 3 20.61 11.81 -2.67
C LEU A 3 20.34 13.33 -2.58
N PRO A 4 20.71 14.16 -3.59
CA PRO A 4 20.37 15.58 -3.57
C PRO A 4 18.87 15.88 -3.48
N GLN A 5 18.03 15.09 -4.15
CA GLN A 5 16.56 15.23 -4.04
C GLN A 5 16.07 14.91 -2.63
N ILE A 6 16.60 13.86 -2.00
CA ILE A 6 16.22 13.47 -0.64
C ILE A 6 16.62 14.56 0.36
N LEU A 7 17.85 15.10 0.26
CA LEU A 7 18.32 16.16 1.16
C LEU A 7 17.62 17.51 0.93
N HIS A 8 17.04 17.71 -0.26
CA HIS A 8 16.22 18.88 -0.55
C HIS A 8 14.85 18.77 0.12
N ASP A 9 14.20 17.61 0.00
CA ASP A 9 12.81 17.41 0.46
C ASP A 9 12.72 17.06 1.96
N TYR A 10 13.82 16.58 2.57
CA TYR A 10 13.84 16.14 3.97
C TYR A 10 14.99 16.78 4.75
N ALA A 11 14.68 17.24 5.97
CA ALA A 11 15.64 17.78 6.92
C ALA A 11 16.46 16.67 7.62
N ILE A 12 17.19 15.89 6.84
CA ILE A 12 18.05 14.80 7.32
C ILE A 12 19.52 15.20 7.06
N PRO A 13 20.42 15.09 8.06
CA PRO A 13 21.84 15.31 7.82
C PRO A 13 22.38 14.35 6.74
N GLU A 14 23.24 14.84 5.85
CA GLU A 14 23.77 14.05 4.73
C GLU A 14 24.39 12.73 5.19
N HIS A 15 25.16 12.77 6.29
CA HIS A 15 25.77 11.58 6.88
C HIS A 15 24.73 10.53 7.27
N ASP A 16 23.66 10.95 7.96
CA ASP A 16 22.60 10.05 8.42
C ASP A 16 21.81 9.50 7.24
N CYS A 17 21.56 10.31 6.21
CA CYS A 17 20.93 9.86 4.97
C CYS A 17 21.74 8.76 4.29
N ILE A 18 23.07 8.94 4.16
CA ILE A 18 23.95 7.93 3.58
C ILE A 18 23.94 6.64 4.43
N GLN A 19 23.95 6.75 5.76
CA GLN A 19 23.84 5.58 6.62
C GLN A 19 22.53 4.82 6.42
N LEU A 20 21.40 5.53 6.28
CA LEU A 20 20.10 4.94 5.98
C LEU A 20 20.09 4.27 4.61
N LEU A 21 20.67 4.91 3.58
CA LEU A 21 20.81 4.30 2.25
C LEU A 21 21.67 3.02 2.30
N ALA A 22 22.76 3.02 3.06
CA ALA A 22 23.58 1.82 3.27
C ALA A 22 22.86 0.73 4.07
N GLN A 23 21.92 1.08 4.95
CA GLN A 23 21.03 0.10 5.59
C GLN A 23 20.06 -0.52 4.58
N LEU A 24 19.42 0.31 3.73
CA LEU A 24 18.51 -0.15 2.68
C LEU A 24 19.22 -1.05 1.65
N ASP A 25 20.47 -0.73 1.30
CA ASP A 25 21.32 -1.53 0.42
C ASP A 25 21.63 -2.91 1.02
N ARG A 26 21.98 -2.96 2.31
CA ARG A 26 22.16 -4.24 3.05
C ARG A 26 20.89 -5.08 3.10
N LEU A 27 19.72 -4.44 3.15
CA LEU A 27 18.42 -5.11 3.08
C LEU A 27 18.02 -5.53 1.65
N ARG A 28 18.85 -5.21 0.65
CA ARG A 28 18.60 -5.43 -0.79
C ARG A 28 17.32 -4.77 -1.30
N LEU A 29 16.92 -3.65 -0.69
CA LEU A 29 15.81 -2.83 -1.15
C LEU A 29 16.27 -1.88 -2.26
N ILE A 30 17.52 -1.42 -2.16
CA ILE A 30 18.20 -0.62 -3.18
C ILE A 30 19.58 -1.22 -3.47
N GLU A 31 20.17 -0.80 -4.57
CA GLU A 31 21.60 -0.90 -4.87
C GLU A 31 22.17 0.52 -4.77
N LEU A 32 23.10 0.73 -3.84
CA LEU A 32 23.80 1.99 -3.66
C LEU A 32 25.12 1.97 -4.44
N GLN A 33 25.14 2.67 -5.57
CA GLN A 33 26.26 2.71 -6.50
C GLN A 33 27.22 3.89 -6.21
N PRO A 34 28.46 3.86 -6.75
CA PRO A 34 29.42 4.95 -6.61
C PRO A 34 28.82 6.33 -6.94
N GLY A 35 29.17 7.33 -6.13
CA GLY A 35 28.58 8.66 -6.22
C GLY A 35 27.15 8.75 -5.65
N ASN A 36 26.79 7.86 -4.72
CA ASN A 36 25.48 7.81 -4.05
C ASN A 36 24.30 7.72 -5.03
N ARG A 37 24.51 7.01 -6.15
CA ARG A 37 23.45 6.72 -7.11
C ARG A 37 22.61 5.57 -6.58
N ILE A 38 21.30 5.77 -6.54
CA ILE A 38 20.35 4.82 -5.96
C ILE A 38 19.63 4.12 -7.10
N ARG A 39 19.71 2.78 -7.13
CA ARG A 39 18.87 1.95 -7.99
C ARG A 39 17.91 1.15 -7.12
N LEU A 40 16.62 1.21 -7.39
CA LEU A 40 15.64 0.41 -6.67
C LEU A 40 15.79 -1.07 -7.07
N LEU A 41 15.87 -1.97 -6.08
CA LEU A 41 15.89 -3.42 -6.30
C LEU A 41 14.55 -4.08 -5.99
N VAL A 42 13.62 -3.35 -5.36
CA VAL A 42 12.27 -3.85 -5.10
C VAL A 42 11.55 -4.04 -6.42
N ALA A 43 11.15 -5.27 -6.70
CA ALA A 43 10.41 -5.60 -7.90
C ALA A 43 9.01 -4.97 -7.86
N PRO A 44 8.42 -4.58 -9.01
CA PRO A 44 7.06 -4.00 -9.06
C PRO A 44 5.99 -4.94 -8.49
N ASP A 45 6.24 -6.24 -8.48
CA ASP A 45 5.39 -7.31 -7.97
C ASP A 45 5.73 -7.71 -6.52
N PHE A 46 6.37 -6.81 -5.76
CA PHE A 46 6.72 -7.03 -4.35
C PHE A 46 5.52 -7.53 -3.53
N GLN A 47 5.59 -8.79 -3.10
CA GLN A 47 4.58 -9.39 -2.23
C GLN A 47 5.01 -9.27 -0.77
N TRP A 48 4.11 -8.73 0.06
CA TRP A 48 4.35 -8.68 1.49
C TRP A 48 4.38 -10.10 2.05
N ILE A 49 5.44 -10.43 2.79
CA ILE A 49 5.54 -11.69 3.52
C ILE A 49 4.42 -11.70 4.57
N PRO A 50 3.54 -12.72 4.60
CA PRO A 50 2.51 -12.83 5.63
C PRO A 50 3.13 -12.75 7.04
N ASN A 51 2.58 -11.90 7.90
CA ASN A 51 3.10 -11.60 9.25
C ASN A 51 4.55 -11.05 9.27
N GLY A 52 5.05 -10.58 8.13
CA GLY A 52 6.37 -9.96 8.02
C GLY A 52 6.44 -8.58 8.70
N PRO A 53 7.66 -8.00 8.79
CA PRO A 53 7.87 -6.70 9.43
C PRO A 53 7.07 -5.56 8.79
N ILE A 54 6.89 -5.59 7.47
CA ILE A 54 6.09 -4.58 6.75
C ILE A 54 4.60 -4.72 7.05
N VAL A 55 4.07 -5.95 7.11
CA VAL A 55 2.66 -6.20 7.47
C VAL A 55 2.37 -5.69 8.88
N ARG A 56 3.26 -5.98 9.84
CA ARG A 56 3.10 -5.49 11.23
C ARG A 56 3.15 -3.97 11.30
N PHE A 57 4.13 -3.35 10.63
CA PHE A 57 4.20 -1.88 10.55
C PHE A 57 2.94 -1.27 9.94
N TYR A 58 2.42 -1.86 8.86
CA TYR A 58 1.17 -1.42 8.23
C TYR A 58 -0.01 -1.52 9.21
N GLU A 59 -0.20 -2.67 9.86
CA GLU A 59 -1.30 -2.88 10.82
C GLU A 59 -1.20 -1.95 12.04
N GLU A 60 0.00 -1.72 12.56
CA GLU A 60 0.23 -0.92 13.77
C GLU A 60 0.13 0.59 13.54
N ARG A 61 0.55 1.08 12.37
CA ARG A 61 0.72 2.54 12.15
C ARG A 61 -0.02 3.09 10.95
N VAL A 62 0.01 2.38 9.82
CA VAL A 62 -0.50 2.93 8.55
C VAL A 62 -2.02 2.74 8.42
N LYS A 63 -2.55 1.63 8.93
CA LYS A 63 -3.97 1.30 8.77
C LYS A 63 -4.89 2.33 9.39
N ALA A 64 -4.67 2.68 10.67
CA ALA A 64 -5.48 3.68 11.35
C ALA A 64 -5.36 5.05 10.65
N GLU A 65 -4.14 5.53 10.41
CA GLU A 65 -3.89 6.81 9.74
C GLU A 65 -4.58 6.90 8.37
N PHE A 66 -4.46 5.86 7.55
CA PHE A 66 -5.08 5.83 6.22
C PHE A 66 -6.61 5.83 6.30
N PHE A 67 -7.20 5.01 7.18
CA PHE A 67 -8.65 4.91 7.29
C PHE A 67 -9.29 6.04 8.10
N ASP A 68 -8.56 6.76 8.94
CA ASP A 68 -9.06 7.93 9.68
C ASP A 68 -9.07 9.21 8.83
N ALA A 69 -8.43 9.20 7.67
CA ALA A 69 -8.46 10.31 6.72
C ALA A 69 -9.89 10.64 6.25
N SER A 70 -10.12 11.89 5.80
CA SER A 70 -11.44 12.35 5.36
C SER A 70 -11.85 11.81 3.99
N PHE A 71 -10.89 11.42 3.14
CA PHE A 71 -11.07 11.06 1.73
C PHE A 71 -11.85 12.11 0.90
N SER A 72 -11.82 13.39 1.31
CA SER A 72 -12.53 14.49 0.65
C SER A 72 -11.71 15.21 -0.43
N GLY A 73 -10.46 14.80 -0.64
CA GLY A 73 -9.55 15.42 -1.61
C GLY A 73 -9.82 15.01 -3.06
N GLN A 74 -9.28 15.78 -4.00
CA GLN A 74 -9.19 15.37 -5.39
C GLN A 74 -8.40 14.04 -5.46
N HIS A 75 -8.86 13.09 -6.27
CA HIS A 75 -8.30 11.73 -6.36
C HIS A 75 -8.48 10.83 -5.12
N SER A 76 -9.29 11.25 -4.14
CA SER A 76 -9.68 10.41 -3.00
C SER A 76 -11.08 9.83 -3.20
N HIS A 77 -11.26 8.57 -2.82
CA HIS A 77 -12.56 7.92 -2.81
C HIS A 77 -12.61 6.85 -1.71
N ARG A 78 -13.67 6.84 -0.91
CA ARG A 78 -13.92 5.79 0.10
C ARG A 78 -15.39 5.41 0.10
N GLN A 79 -15.65 4.12 -0.10
CA GLN A 79 -16.97 3.53 0.02
C GLN A 79 -16.87 2.17 0.73
N PHE A 80 -17.75 1.93 1.69
CA PHE A 80 -17.95 0.60 2.26
C PHE A 80 -19.18 -0.04 1.61
N LEU A 81 -19.01 -1.26 1.09
CA LEU A 81 -20.08 -2.04 0.46
C LEU A 81 -20.29 -3.34 1.26
N SER A 82 -21.54 -3.67 1.55
CA SER A 82 -21.92 -4.91 2.25
C SER A 82 -23.17 -5.50 1.62
N GLY A 83 -23.19 -6.81 1.44
CA GLY A 83 -24.29 -7.55 0.86
C GLY A 83 -23.96 -9.02 0.70
N GLU A 84 -24.96 -9.83 0.41
CA GLU A 84 -24.78 -11.26 0.15
C GLU A 84 -24.40 -11.48 -1.31
N LEU A 85 -23.38 -12.30 -1.54
CA LEU A 85 -22.94 -12.72 -2.86
C LEU A 85 -22.94 -14.24 -2.92
N SER A 86 -23.27 -14.79 -4.08
CA SER A 86 -22.99 -16.20 -4.37
C SER A 86 -21.47 -16.45 -4.32
N ALA A 87 -21.06 -17.69 -4.08
CA ALA A 87 -19.65 -18.07 -4.12
C ALA A 87 -18.99 -17.71 -5.48
N GLY A 88 -19.74 -17.86 -6.58
CA GLY A 88 -19.27 -17.49 -7.92
C GLY A 88 -19.04 -15.98 -8.06
N SER A 89 -19.98 -15.15 -7.59
CA SER A 89 -19.84 -13.70 -7.60
C SER A 89 -18.69 -13.22 -6.70
N ALA A 90 -18.54 -13.82 -5.51
CA ALA A 90 -17.45 -13.53 -4.60
C ALA A 90 -16.07 -13.88 -5.20
N ALA A 91 -15.96 -15.00 -5.92
CA ALA A 91 -14.73 -15.38 -6.62
C ALA A 91 -14.44 -14.46 -7.82
N LEU A 92 -15.47 -14.04 -8.56
CA LEU A 92 -15.33 -13.08 -9.66
C LEU A 92 -14.83 -11.72 -9.17
N LEU A 93 -15.32 -11.25 -8.02
CA LEU A 93 -14.89 -9.99 -7.43
C LEU A 93 -13.39 -10.03 -7.05
N ILE A 94 -12.91 -11.11 -6.44
CA ILE A 94 -11.47 -11.31 -6.16
C ILE A 94 -10.64 -11.26 -7.45
N LYS A 95 -11.11 -11.88 -8.54
CA LYS A 95 -10.40 -11.83 -9.84
C LYS A 95 -10.31 -10.39 -10.36
N LYS A 96 -11.39 -9.61 -10.25
CA LYS A 96 -11.42 -8.19 -10.64
C LYS A 96 -10.48 -7.34 -9.79
N MET A 97 -10.42 -7.58 -8.47
CA MET A 97 -9.47 -6.90 -7.59
C MET A 97 -8.01 -7.16 -8.02
N ARG A 98 -7.66 -8.40 -8.36
CA ARG A 98 -6.31 -8.74 -8.87
C ARG A 98 -5.97 -8.08 -10.20
N LEU A 99 -6.95 -7.93 -11.09
CA LEU A 99 -6.75 -7.17 -12.34
C LEU A 99 -6.48 -5.69 -12.03
N LEU A 100 -7.22 -5.11 -11.09
CA LEU A 100 -6.98 -3.73 -10.66
C LEU A 100 -5.61 -3.56 -9.99
N GLU A 101 -5.12 -4.54 -9.23
CA GLU A 101 -3.75 -4.55 -8.69
C GLU A 101 -2.71 -4.50 -9.81
N GLN A 102 -2.92 -5.26 -10.90
CA GLN A 102 -2.04 -5.27 -12.07
C GLN A 102 -2.06 -3.92 -12.80
N GLU A 103 -3.25 -3.38 -13.07
CA GLU A 103 -3.42 -2.06 -13.69
C GLU A 103 -2.74 -0.96 -12.85
N PHE A 104 -2.87 -1.01 -11.53
CA PHE A 104 -2.20 -0.07 -10.63
C PHE A 104 -0.67 -0.15 -10.76
N ALA A 105 -0.09 -1.35 -10.82
CA ALA A 105 1.35 -1.53 -11.02
C ALA A 105 1.83 -1.01 -12.39
N GLU A 106 1.02 -1.20 -13.44
CA GLU A 106 1.30 -0.66 -14.78
C GLU A 106 1.29 0.87 -14.81
N LEU A 107 0.29 1.49 -14.14
CA LEU A 107 0.21 2.95 -13.99
C LEU A 107 1.42 3.51 -13.23
N LEU A 108 1.79 2.89 -12.10
CA LEU A 108 2.99 3.27 -11.36
C LEU A 108 4.23 3.24 -12.25
N LYS A 109 4.38 2.18 -13.06
CA LYS A 109 5.51 2.02 -13.98
C LYS A 109 5.52 3.07 -15.09
N ALA A 110 4.36 3.40 -15.66
CA ALA A 110 4.23 4.41 -16.70
C ALA A 110 4.68 5.80 -16.18
N ASP A 111 4.29 6.13 -14.95
CA ASP A 111 4.57 7.43 -14.34
C ASP A 111 5.99 7.54 -13.74
N LEU A 112 6.79 6.46 -13.72
CA LEU A 112 8.18 6.50 -13.23
C LEU A 112 9.05 7.48 -14.02
N SER A 113 8.72 7.72 -15.30
CA SER A 113 9.47 8.64 -16.17
C SER A 113 9.16 10.11 -15.91
N LEU A 114 8.05 10.42 -15.22
CA LEU A 114 7.64 11.78 -14.94
C LEU A 114 8.48 12.41 -13.81
N PRO A 115 8.71 13.74 -13.86
CA PRO A 115 9.28 14.49 -12.75
C PRO A 115 8.46 14.32 -11.46
N PRO A 116 9.08 14.31 -10.26
CA PRO A 116 8.38 14.17 -8.99
C PRO A 116 7.19 15.11 -8.80
N GLU A 117 7.29 16.33 -9.30
CA GLU A 117 6.31 17.41 -9.16
C GLU A 117 5.04 17.17 -9.98
N GLN A 118 5.09 16.23 -10.94
CA GLN A 118 3.96 15.84 -11.79
C GLN A 118 3.30 14.55 -11.32
N ARG A 119 3.74 13.97 -10.19
CA ARG A 119 3.25 12.70 -9.68
C ARG A 119 2.49 12.92 -8.38
N ILE A 120 1.46 12.11 -8.18
CA ILE A 120 0.65 12.13 -6.96
C ILE A 120 0.93 10.83 -6.21
N ASN A 121 1.16 10.93 -4.90
CA ASN A 121 1.26 9.75 -4.05
C ASN A 121 -0.14 9.17 -3.83
N ILE A 122 -0.38 7.96 -4.33
CA ILE A 122 -1.66 7.26 -4.18
C ILE A 122 -1.43 5.99 -3.37
N GLY A 123 -2.14 5.89 -2.24
CA GLY A 123 -2.32 4.63 -1.52
C GLY A 123 -3.64 3.98 -1.91
N LEU A 124 -3.61 2.68 -2.22
CA LEU A 124 -4.80 1.88 -2.54
C LEU A 124 -4.88 0.66 -1.63
N VAL A 125 -6.04 0.48 -0.98
CA VAL A 125 -6.33 -0.70 -0.17
C VAL A 125 -7.53 -1.43 -0.78
N LEU A 126 -7.33 -2.71 -1.12
CA LEU A 126 -8.37 -3.61 -1.63
C LEU A 126 -8.54 -4.75 -0.63
N ALA A 127 -9.77 -5.00 -0.17
CA ALA A 127 -10.06 -6.08 0.76
C ALA A 127 -11.46 -6.66 0.52
N GLN A 128 -11.54 -8.00 0.56
CA GLN A 128 -12.79 -8.74 0.56
C GLN A 128 -12.70 -9.84 1.62
N ARG A 129 -13.73 -9.94 2.47
CA ARG A 129 -13.92 -11.05 3.40
C ARG A 129 -15.41 -11.25 3.66
N PRO A 130 -15.84 -12.45 4.07
CA PRO A 130 -17.11 -12.58 4.76
C PRO A 130 -17.17 -11.58 5.92
N TRP A 131 -18.26 -10.82 5.96
CA TRP A 131 -18.49 -9.82 6.98
C TRP A 131 -19.91 -9.99 7.53
N GLN A 132 -20.02 -10.08 8.84
CA GLN A 132 -21.29 -9.98 9.56
C GLN A 132 -21.16 -8.85 10.55
N PHE A 133 -22.14 -7.94 10.53
CA PHE A 133 -22.17 -6.85 11.49
C PHE A 133 -22.78 -7.36 12.80
N HIS A 134 -21.91 -7.72 13.75
CA HIS A 134 -22.27 -8.40 14.98
C HIS A 134 -23.05 -7.54 15.99
N ALA A 135 -23.27 -6.24 15.73
CA ALA A 135 -23.99 -5.37 16.66
C ALA A 135 -25.43 -5.81 16.92
N PHE A 136 -26.04 -6.56 15.98
CA PHE A 136 -27.41 -7.05 16.07
C PHE A 136 -27.51 -8.55 16.37
N ASP A 137 -26.40 -9.21 16.70
CA ASP A 137 -26.41 -10.65 16.99
C ASP A 137 -27.33 -10.98 18.17
N HIS A 138 -27.43 -10.08 19.15
CA HIS A 138 -28.35 -10.19 20.28
C HIS A 138 -29.84 -10.18 19.89
N LEU A 139 -30.18 -9.81 18.65
CA LEU A 139 -31.54 -9.81 18.11
C LEU A 139 -31.82 -11.02 17.21
N ARG A 140 -30.82 -11.87 16.94
CA ARG A 140 -31.03 -13.09 16.15
C ARG A 140 -31.87 -14.07 16.95
N ARG A 141 -32.91 -14.61 16.33
CA ARG A 141 -33.67 -15.73 16.93
C ARG A 141 -32.71 -16.90 17.13
N GLU A 142 -32.80 -17.55 18.29
CA GLU A 142 -32.18 -18.84 18.50
C GLU A 142 -32.67 -19.78 17.39
N GLN A 143 -31.74 -20.34 16.62
CA GLN A 143 -32.10 -21.37 15.66
C GLN A 143 -32.35 -22.64 16.47
N GLU A 144 -33.63 -22.99 16.65
CA GLU A 144 -34.02 -24.34 17.08
C GLU A 144 -33.37 -25.34 16.12
N SER A 145 -32.49 -26.19 16.67
CA SER A 145 -31.77 -27.23 15.95
C SER A 145 -32.64 -28.44 15.66
#